data_AF-A0A6P4XE68-F1
#
_entry.id   AF-A0A6P4XE68-F1
#
_cell.length_a   1.000
_cell.length_b   1.000
_cell.length_c   1.000
_cell.angle_alpha   90.00
_cell.angle_beta   90.00
_cell.angle_gamma   90.00
#
_symmetry.space_group_name_H-M   'P 1'
#
loop_
_entity.id
_entity.type
_entity.pdbx_description
1 polymer ?
#
loop_
_entity_poly.entity_id
_entity_poly.type
_entity_poly.pdbx_seq_one_letter_code
_entity_poly.pdbx_strand_id
1 'polypeptide(L)'
;MSASLVRKALELFKDDLIEDSKEGTKGKRKSQTPQNPRDLISTNRRGVKKQLKRLQNHRQRDHLTVKDKITVSAIEQYKRQQKEDHTAENLRFMRSFKTKVDRNLEEKILAHQRGRLAKNQPKKKRKTKETSVFSEDDFLKFEAEYVGGKK
;
A
#
# COMPACT_ATOMS: atom_id res chain seq x y z
N MET A 1 -22.22 -58.99 36.24
CA MET A 1 -21.65 -57.86 35.49
C MET A 1 -22.27 -57.83 34.09
N SER A 2 -22.69 -56.68 33.57
CA SER A 2 -23.36 -56.61 32.27
C SER A 2 -22.36 -56.74 31.11
N ALA A 3 -22.70 -57.56 30.11
CA ALA A 3 -21.87 -57.76 28.93
C ALA A 3 -21.63 -56.47 28.11
N SER A 4 -22.50 -55.46 28.27
CA SER A 4 -22.33 -54.13 27.67
C SER A 4 -21.23 -53.32 28.34
N LEU A 5 -21.07 -53.43 29.66
CA LEU A 5 -20.03 -52.72 30.40
C LEU A 5 -18.64 -53.29 30.08
N VAL A 6 -18.52 -54.62 29.98
CA VAL A 6 -17.28 -55.29 29.55
C VAL A 6 -16.88 -54.87 28.14
N ARG A 7 -17.85 -54.80 27.20
CA ARG A 7 -17.58 -54.33 25.82
C ARG A 7 -17.10 -52.88 25.78
N LYS A 8 -17.73 -52.00 26.56
CA LYS A 8 -17.36 -50.58 26.62
C LYS A 8 -16.00 -50.35 27.31
N ALA A 9 -15.70 -51.15 28.33
CA ALA A 9 -14.38 -51.14 28.97
C ALA A 9 -13.30 -51.61 28.00
N LEU A 10 -13.51 -52.73 27.30
CA LEU A 10 -12.58 -53.22 26.27
C LEU A 10 -12.42 -52.23 25.11
N GLU A 11 -13.44 -51.44 24.79
CA GLU A 11 -13.37 -50.42 23.74
C GLU A 11 -12.48 -49.24 24.12
N LEU A 12 -12.47 -48.83 25.40
CA LEU A 12 -11.61 -47.75 25.91
C LEU A 12 -10.12 -48.11 25.86
N PHE A 13 -9.76 -49.39 25.99
CA PHE A 13 -8.36 -49.84 25.97
C PHE A 13 -7.82 -50.16 24.56
N LYS A 14 -8.63 -50.07 23.50
CA LYS A 14 -8.17 -50.39 22.13
C LYS A 14 -7.15 -49.41 21.58
N ASP A 15 -7.21 -48.15 21.99
CA ASP A 15 -6.33 -47.10 21.49
C ASP A 15 -4.93 -47.18 22.15
N ASP A 16 -4.85 -47.72 23.36
CA ASP A 16 -3.59 -47.89 24.13
C ASP A 16 -2.87 -49.22 23.83
N LEU A 17 -3.55 -50.21 23.23
CA LEU A 17 -2.99 -51.54 22.91
C LEU A 17 -2.28 -51.61 21.55
N ILE A 18 -2.10 -50.48 20.87
CA ILE A 18 -1.40 -50.42 19.58
C ILE A 18 0.09 -50.13 19.83
N GLU A 19 0.77 -51.07 20.49
CA GLU A 19 2.21 -51.27 20.30
C GLU A 19 2.45 -52.75 19.97
N ASP A 20 3.09 -52.95 18.82
CA ASP A 20 3.74 -54.17 18.35
C ASP A 20 2.90 -55.41 18.03
N SER A 21 2.20 -55.36 16.88
CA SER A 21 2.21 -56.51 15.95
C SER A 21 1.74 -56.12 14.55
N LYS A 22 2.63 -56.30 13.58
CA LYS A 22 2.33 -56.25 12.15
C LYS A 22 1.52 -57.49 11.77
N GLU A 23 0.34 -57.26 11.21
CA GLU A 23 -0.33 -58.00 10.11
C GLU A 23 -1.84 -58.05 10.31
N GLY A 24 -2.60 -57.85 9.23
CA GLY A 24 -4.03 -58.12 9.18
C GLY A 24 -4.91 -56.89 8.91
N THR A 25 -5.16 -56.67 7.62
CA THR A 25 -6.29 -55.95 7.03
C THR A 25 -7.50 -55.70 7.93
N LYS A 26 -7.94 -54.43 8.07
CA LYS A 26 -9.33 -53.95 7.85
C LYS A 26 -9.49 -52.46 8.20
N GLY A 27 -9.83 -51.67 7.18
CA GLY A 27 -10.65 -50.46 7.29
C GLY A 27 -10.06 -49.26 8.03
N LYS A 28 -9.31 -48.41 7.31
CA LYS A 28 -9.15 -46.99 7.70
C LYS A 28 -10.53 -46.33 7.74
N ARG A 29 -11.18 -46.28 8.92
CA ARG A 29 -12.25 -45.32 9.16
C ARG A 29 -11.58 -43.95 9.29
N LYS A 30 -11.51 -43.23 8.17
CA LYS A 30 -11.34 -41.78 8.20
C LYS A 30 -12.40 -41.25 9.16
N SER A 31 -12.00 -40.66 10.28
CA SER A 31 -12.88 -39.82 11.09
C SER A 31 -13.26 -38.61 10.23
N GLN A 32 -14.27 -38.77 9.38
CA GLN A 32 -14.87 -37.67 8.65
C GLN A 32 -15.53 -36.79 9.69
N THR A 33 -14.86 -35.70 10.05
CA THR A 33 -15.55 -34.52 10.56
C THR A 33 -16.64 -34.20 9.54
N PRO A 34 -17.94 -34.19 9.90
CA PRO A 34 -19.00 -33.96 8.93
C PRO A 34 -18.82 -32.56 8.32
N GLN A 35 -18.39 -32.53 7.06
CA GLN A 35 -18.19 -31.31 6.28
C GLN A 35 -19.54 -30.64 6.05
N ASN A 36 -20.60 -31.41 5.84
CA ASN A 36 -21.93 -30.87 5.59
C ASN A 36 -22.77 -30.81 6.86
N PRO A 37 -23.39 -29.66 7.19
CA PRO A 37 -24.27 -29.52 8.35
C PRO A 37 -25.55 -30.37 8.23
N ARG A 38 -25.83 -30.94 7.05
CA ARG A 38 -26.91 -31.89 6.79
C ARG A 38 -26.61 -33.29 7.35
N ASP A 39 -25.34 -33.68 7.41
CA ASP A 39 -24.91 -35.00 7.89
C ASP A 39 -25.07 -35.14 9.41
N LEU A 40 -25.19 -34.01 10.12
CA LEU A 40 -25.49 -33.98 11.56
C LEU A 40 -27.00 -34.09 11.87
N ILE A 41 -27.86 -34.06 10.85
CA ILE A 41 -29.31 -34.08 11.02
C ILE A 41 -29.85 -35.43 10.58
N SER A 42 -30.28 -36.24 11.54
CA SER A 42 -30.69 -37.64 11.31
C SER A 42 -32.09 -37.81 10.70
N THR A 43 -32.88 -36.74 10.52
CA THR A 43 -34.29 -36.84 10.09
C THR A 43 -34.73 -35.70 9.17
N ASN A 44 -35.74 -35.95 8.34
CA ASN A 44 -36.36 -34.95 7.42
C ASN A 44 -37.66 -34.33 7.98
N ARG A 45 -37.71 -34.08 9.30
CA ARG A 45 -38.92 -33.55 9.98
C ARG A 45 -39.06 -32.03 9.79
N ARG A 46 -40.28 -31.50 9.96
CA ARG A 46 -40.52 -30.04 10.00
C ARG A 46 -39.65 -29.41 11.10
N GLY A 47 -38.73 -28.50 10.73
CA GLY A 47 -37.80 -27.84 11.66
C GLY A 47 -36.31 -28.03 11.34
N VAL A 48 -35.97 -29.00 10.47
CA VAL A 48 -34.60 -29.29 10.01
C VAL A 48 -33.92 -28.05 9.43
N LYS A 49 -34.64 -27.23 8.66
CA LYS A 49 -34.11 -25.96 8.10
C LYS A 49 -33.66 -24.98 9.20
N LYS A 50 -34.35 -24.93 10.35
CA LYS A 50 -33.95 -24.08 11.49
C LYS A 50 -32.72 -24.64 12.20
N GLN A 51 -32.61 -25.96 12.35
CA GLN A 51 -31.43 -26.63 12.91
C GLN A 51 -30.20 -26.44 12.01
N LEU A 52 -30.36 -26.61 10.70
CA LEU A 52 -29.31 -26.37 9.71
C LEU A 52 -28.78 -24.93 9.79
N LYS A 53 -29.69 -23.95 9.86
CA LYS A 53 -29.33 -22.53 10.00
C LYS A 53 -28.58 -22.26 11.31
N ARG A 54 -28.95 -22.92 12.42
CA ARG A 54 -28.24 -22.80 13.71
C ARG A 54 -26.82 -23.38 13.65
N LEU A 55 -26.66 -24.58 13.08
CA LEU A 55 -25.35 -25.22 12.91
C LEU A 55 -24.43 -24.41 11.98
N GLN A 56 -24.97 -23.89 10.88
CA GLN A 56 -24.24 -23.02 9.97
C GLN A 56 -23.79 -21.73 10.66
N ASN A 57 -24.68 -21.10 11.45
CA ASN A 57 -24.36 -19.89 12.19
C ASN A 57 -23.34 -20.11 13.31
N HIS A 58 -23.32 -21.29 13.95
CA HIS A 58 -22.33 -21.62 14.97
C HIS A 58 -20.92 -21.68 14.36
N ARG A 59 -20.76 -22.40 13.24
CA ARG A 59 -19.48 -22.51 12.52
C ARG A 59 -18.91 -21.17 12.06
N GLN A 60 -19.76 -20.21 11.71
CA GLN A 60 -19.31 -18.88 11.26
C GLN A 60 -18.81 -17.99 12.41
N ARG A 61 -19.21 -18.26 13.66
CA ARG A 61 -18.82 -17.47 14.83
C ARG A 61 -17.45 -17.85 15.38
N ASP A 62 -17.02 -19.09 15.16
CA ASP A 62 -15.76 -19.62 15.67
C ASP A 62 -14.52 -19.00 14.99
N HIS A 63 -14.69 -18.24 13.89
CA HIS A 63 -13.60 -17.56 13.17
C HIS A 63 -13.40 -16.07 13.56
N LEU A 64 -14.21 -15.54 14.48
CA LEU A 64 -14.16 -14.13 14.89
C LEU A 64 -13.28 -13.85 16.11
N THR A 65 -12.82 -14.87 16.82
CA THR A 65 -11.93 -14.70 17.99
C THR A 65 -10.48 -14.50 17.54
N VAL A 66 -9.82 -13.49 18.14
CA VAL A 66 -8.40 -13.16 17.89
C VAL A 66 -7.45 -14.24 18.42
N LYS A 67 -7.96 -15.16 19.25
CA LYS A 67 -7.19 -16.18 19.99
C LYS A 67 -6.28 -17.05 19.10
N ASP A 68 -6.71 -17.33 17.87
CA ASP A 68 -5.97 -18.19 16.93
C ASP A 68 -5.31 -17.38 15.79
N LYS A 69 -5.30 -16.04 15.87
CA LYS A 69 -4.66 -15.18 14.86
C LYS A 69 -3.21 -14.91 15.26
N ILE A 70 -2.28 -15.28 14.38
CA ILE A 70 -0.87 -14.88 14.50
C ILE A 70 -0.80 -13.36 14.28
N THR A 71 -0.41 -12.62 15.31
CA THR A 71 -0.19 -11.18 15.21
C THR A 71 1.07 -10.91 14.41
N VAL A 72 0.91 -10.63 13.13
CA VAL A 72 2.00 -10.20 12.25
C VAL A 72 2.23 -8.71 12.44
N SER A 73 3.49 -8.28 12.55
CA SER A 73 3.83 -6.86 12.64
C SER A 73 3.33 -6.10 11.41
N ALA A 74 2.81 -4.88 11.60
CA ALA A 74 2.37 -4.01 10.51
C ALA A 74 3.50 -3.77 9.49
N ILE A 75 4.75 -3.71 9.94
CA ILE A 75 5.93 -3.55 9.08
C ILE A 75 6.14 -4.79 8.20
N GLU A 76 5.92 -5.98 8.74
CA GLU A 76 6.07 -7.23 8.00
C GLU A 76 4.94 -7.42 6.99
N GLN A 77 3.70 -7.09 7.36
CA GLN A 77 2.58 -7.03 6.41
C GLN A 77 2.85 -6.03 5.28
N TYR A 78 3.37 -4.84 5.61
CA TYR A 78 3.75 -3.84 4.63
C TYR A 78 4.79 -4.41 3.65
N LYS A 79 5.85 -5.03 4.15
CA LYS A 79 6.90 -5.65 3.30
C LYS A 79 6.35 -6.77 2.40
N ARG A 80 5.42 -7.60 2.90
CA ARG A 80 4.78 -8.65 2.10
C ARG A 80 3.86 -8.10 0.99
N GLN A 81 3.25 -6.94 1.22
CA GLN A 81 2.37 -6.27 0.27
C GLN A 81 3.13 -5.38 -0.72
N GLN A 82 4.38 -5.01 -0.41
CA GLN A 82 5.20 -4.29 -1.36
C GLN A 82 5.51 -5.18 -2.57
N LYS A 83 5.38 -4.56 -3.75
CA LYS A 83 5.85 -5.17 -5.01
C LYS A 83 7.37 -5.23 -5.00
N GLU A 84 7.94 -5.96 -5.96
CA GLU A 84 9.39 -6.05 -6.14
C GLU A 84 10.04 -4.65 -6.18
N ASP A 85 11.13 -4.52 -5.43
CA ASP A 85 11.91 -3.29 -5.36
C ASP A 85 12.87 -3.20 -6.55
N HIS A 86 12.46 -2.44 -7.57
CA HIS A 86 13.28 -2.18 -8.77
C HIS A 86 14.22 -0.97 -8.61
N THR A 87 14.46 -0.46 -7.40
CA THR A 87 15.33 0.72 -7.20
C THR A 87 16.73 0.51 -7.77
N ALA A 88 17.35 -0.65 -7.52
CA ALA A 88 18.69 -0.94 -8.01
C ALA A 88 18.75 -1.03 -9.54
N GLU A 89 17.74 -1.66 -10.16
CA GLU A 89 17.62 -1.78 -11.61
C GLU A 89 17.38 -0.43 -12.27
N ASN A 90 16.48 0.39 -11.72
CA ASN A 90 16.21 1.75 -12.16
C ASN A 90 17.45 2.65 -12.07
N LEU A 91 18.23 2.53 -10.99
CA LEU A 91 19.48 3.27 -10.85
C LEU A 91 20.53 2.84 -11.88
N ARG A 92 20.63 1.54 -12.17
CA ARG A 92 21.51 1.04 -13.25
C ARG A 92 21.05 1.56 -14.61
N PHE A 93 19.74 1.55 -14.86
CA PHE A 93 19.13 2.09 -16.09
C PHE A 93 19.37 3.59 -16.23
N MET A 94 19.13 4.40 -15.20
CA MET A 94 19.39 5.84 -15.28
C MET A 94 20.88 6.17 -15.47
N ARG A 95 21.78 5.38 -14.87
CA ARG A 95 23.23 5.54 -15.06
C ARG A 95 23.72 5.07 -16.43
N SER A 96 22.97 4.22 -17.14
CA SER A 96 23.37 3.75 -18.48
C SER A 96 23.21 4.86 -19.53
N PHE A 97 22.30 5.81 -19.32
CA PHE A 97 22.19 7.01 -20.13
C PHE A 97 23.39 7.95 -19.86
N LYS A 98 24.42 7.84 -20.70
CA LYS A 98 25.58 8.74 -20.72
C LYS A 98 25.46 9.84 -21.78
N THR A 99 24.31 9.95 -22.44
CA THR A 99 24.09 10.95 -23.49
C THR A 99 23.94 12.33 -22.86
N LYS A 100 24.94 13.19 -23.07
CA LYS A 100 24.83 14.60 -22.70
C LYS A 100 23.88 15.27 -23.68
N VAL A 101 22.90 15.99 -23.13
CA VAL A 101 22.01 16.84 -23.93
C VAL A 101 22.85 17.95 -24.57
N ASP A 102 22.46 18.41 -25.75
CA ASP A 102 23.10 19.58 -26.36
C ASP A 102 23.08 20.75 -25.38
N ARG A 103 24.24 21.42 -25.21
CA ARG A 103 24.41 22.48 -24.21
C ARG A 103 23.41 23.61 -24.40
N ASN A 104 23.12 23.95 -25.66
CA ASN A 104 22.15 25.00 -25.98
C ASN A 104 20.73 24.63 -25.53
N LEU A 105 20.36 23.35 -25.66
CA LEU A 105 19.07 22.86 -25.21
C LEU A 105 19.01 22.79 -23.68
N GLU A 106 20.08 22.34 -23.03
CA GLU A 106 20.21 22.34 -21.57
C GLU A 106 20.05 23.75 -20.99
N GLU A 107 20.75 24.74 -21.55
CA GLU A 107 20.66 26.14 -21.13
C GLU A 107 19.25 26.71 -21.31
N LYS A 108 18.57 26.40 -22.43
CA LYS A 108 17.17 26.80 -22.65
C LYS A 108 16.23 26.23 -21.59
N ILE A 109 16.37 24.93 -21.28
CA ILE A 109 15.55 24.27 -20.26
C ILE A 109 15.80 24.92 -18.89
N LEU A 110 17.06 25.14 -18.52
CA LEU A 110 17.42 25.78 -17.25
C LEU A 110 16.90 27.22 -17.17
N ALA A 111 17.00 28.00 -18.24
CA ALA A 111 16.48 29.36 -18.29
C ALA A 111 14.95 29.40 -18.14
N HIS A 112 14.23 28.48 -18.79
CA HIS A 112 12.77 28.37 -18.67
C HIS A 112 12.32 27.94 -17.26
N GLN A 113 13.05 27.02 -16.62
CA GLN A 113 12.69 26.56 -15.28
C GLN A 113 13.11 27.54 -14.17
N ARG A 114 14.13 28.37 -14.41
CA ARG A 114 14.52 29.45 -13.49
C ARG A 114 13.38 30.47 -13.36
N GLY A 115 13.13 30.91 -12.13
CA GLY A 115 12.11 31.93 -11.85
C GLY A 115 10.65 31.47 -11.76
N ARG A 116 10.35 30.16 -11.94
CA ARG A 116 9.00 29.62 -11.64
C ARG A 116 8.61 29.76 -10.17
N LEU A 117 9.61 29.71 -9.29
CA LEU A 117 9.48 30.01 -7.86
C LEU A 117 10.08 31.38 -7.59
N ALA A 118 9.41 32.20 -6.77
CA ALA A 118 9.87 33.54 -6.41
C ALA A 118 11.30 33.55 -5.86
N LYS A 119 11.67 32.55 -5.05
CA LYS A 119 13.03 32.36 -4.52
C LYS A 119 14.12 32.16 -5.58
N ASN A 120 13.74 31.68 -6.77
CA ASN A 120 14.65 31.36 -7.87
C ASN A 120 14.64 32.44 -8.96
N GLN A 121 13.92 33.55 -8.76
CA GLN A 121 13.93 34.66 -9.72
C GLN A 121 15.25 35.43 -9.62
N PRO A 122 15.95 35.68 -10.74
CA PRO A 122 17.12 36.54 -10.71
C PRO A 122 16.71 37.95 -10.28
N LYS A 123 17.57 38.62 -9.50
CA LYS A 123 17.34 40.00 -9.08
C LYS A 123 17.21 40.89 -10.31
N LYS A 124 16.09 41.61 -10.42
CA LYS A 124 15.88 42.57 -11.52
C LYS A 124 16.99 43.61 -11.46
N LYS A 125 17.66 43.84 -12.59
CA LYS A 125 18.63 44.93 -12.71
C LYS A 125 17.90 46.24 -12.39
N ARG A 126 18.48 47.07 -11.53
CA ARG A 126 17.93 48.39 -11.22
C ARG A 126 17.96 49.18 -12.52
N LYS A 127 16.82 49.76 -12.92
CA LYS A 127 16.80 50.70 -14.04
C LYS A 127 17.74 51.86 -13.68
N THR A 128 18.64 52.21 -14.59
CA THR A 128 19.37 53.46 -14.49
C THR A 128 18.36 54.59 -14.45
N LYS A 129 18.60 55.59 -13.62
CA LYS A 129 17.72 56.77 -13.55
C LYS A 129 17.63 57.35 -14.96
N GLU A 130 16.40 57.63 -15.40
CA GLU A 130 16.17 58.32 -16.66
C GLU A 130 16.86 59.69 -16.54
N THR A 131 17.93 59.88 -17.31
CA THR A 131 18.59 61.16 -17.43
C THR A 131 17.71 62.03 -18.32
N SER A 132 17.29 63.20 -17.81
CA SER A 132 16.61 64.19 -18.64
C SER A 132 17.46 64.46 -19.89
N VAL A 133 16.83 64.46 -21.06
CA VAL A 133 17.49 64.84 -22.32
C VAL A 133 17.80 66.33 -22.33
N PHE A 134 17.05 67.12 -21.56
CA PHE A 134 17.25 68.55 -21.40
C PHE A 134 18.17 68.85 -20.22
N SER A 135 19.13 69.73 -20.49
CA SER A 135 19.98 70.36 -19.49
C SER A 135 19.36 71.66 -18.99
N GLU A 136 19.78 72.13 -17.81
CA GLU A 136 19.34 73.43 -17.26
C GLU A 136 19.55 74.59 -18.26
N ASP A 137 20.64 74.52 -19.05
CA ASP A 137 21.00 75.51 -20.08
C ASP A 137 19.96 75.57 -21.21
N ASP A 138 19.30 74.45 -21.52
CA ASP A 138 18.26 74.41 -22.56
C ASP A 138 16.99 75.15 -22.10
N PHE A 139 16.69 75.10 -20.81
CA PHE A 139 15.59 75.86 -20.21
C PHE A 139 15.89 77.36 -20.19
N LEU A 140 17.13 77.76 -19.90
CA LEU A 140 17.54 79.18 -19.94
C LEU A 140 17.43 79.77 -21.36
N LYS A 141 17.82 79.00 -22.39
CA LYS A 141 17.66 79.42 -23.79
C LYS A 141 16.19 79.55 -24.17
N PHE A 142 15.38 78.56 -23.79
CA PHE A 142 13.94 78.59 -24.05
C PHE A 142 13.25 79.79 -23.39
N GLU A 143 13.59 80.07 -22.13
CA GLU A 143 13.06 81.24 -21.40
C GLU A 143 13.42 82.54 -22.10
N ALA A 144 14.69 82.70 -22.51
CA ALA A 144 15.15 83.90 -23.22
C ALA A 144 14.44 84.13 -24.55
N GLU A 145 14.21 83.05 -25.32
CA GLU A 145 13.54 83.09 -26.62
C GLU A 145 12.03 83.36 -26.49
N TYR A 146 11.38 82.75 -25.48
CA TYR A 146 9.92 82.73 -25.41
C TYR A 146 9.33 83.81 -24.51
N VAL A 147 9.99 84.15 -23.40
CA VAL A 147 9.54 85.22 -22.49
C VAL A 147 10.01 86.60 -22.99
N GLY A 148 10.94 86.63 -23.97
CA GLY A 148 11.49 87.86 -24.52
C GLY A 148 12.37 88.55 -23.49
N GLY A 149 13.59 88.04 -23.32
CA GLY A 149 14.56 88.55 -22.35
C GLY A 149 14.79 90.06 -22.47
N LYS A 150 14.07 90.85 -21.66
CA LYS A 150 14.51 92.18 -21.27
C LYS A 150 15.34 92.03 -20.00
N LYS A 151 16.56 92.56 -20.06
CA LYS A 151 17.48 92.72 -18.93
C LYS A 151 16.78 93.33 -17.71
#